data_AF-A0A957X172-F1
#
_entry.id   AF-A0A957X172-F1
#
_cell.length_a   1.000
_cell.length_b   1.000
_cell.length_c   1.000
_cell.angle_alpha   90.00
_cell.angle_beta   90.00
_cell.angle_gamma   90.00
#
_symmetry.space_group_name_H-M   'P 1'
#
loop_
_entity.id
_entity.type
_entity.pdbx_description
1 polymer ?
#
loop_
_entity_poly.entity_id
_entity_poly.type
_entity_poly.pdbx_seq_one_letter_code
_entity_poly.pdbx_strand_id
1 'polypeptide(L)'
;VKDSLYTAGRRGVGGTVIVEKIVGAAAEAGYDLDQCADLARKVSQYSRSMGMALTSCVTPSKGSPIFDLGDDEIEIGIGIHGEPGQKRMPMTSADEITTMLANEIIDDGPYTRTVREFDRDRGEWIEKSLTDEPLQSGDEVIAFVNSMGGTPVSELYAVYRKLAQICGERNIPIVRNLIGPYITSLEMQGCSITLVKADDEILQFWDAPVNTPGLRWGV
;
A
#
# COMPACT_ATOMS: atom_id res chain seq x y z
N VAL A 1 5.34 -1.34 -10.48
CA VAL A 1 6.41 -2.04 -11.25
C VAL A 1 6.11 -3.53 -11.26
N LYS A 2 6.09 -4.15 -12.45
CA LYS A 2 5.96 -5.60 -12.64
C LYS A 2 7.35 -6.13 -12.95
N ASP A 3 7.83 -7.08 -12.15
CA ASP A 3 9.13 -7.73 -12.25
C ASP A 3 10.33 -6.77 -12.01
N SER A 4 11.04 -6.97 -10.90
CA SER A 4 12.25 -6.23 -10.55
C SER A 4 13.40 -7.18 -10.20
N LEU A 5 14.63 -6.65 -10.06
CA LEU A 5 15.81 -7.43 -9.64
C LEU A 5 15.58 -8.26 -8.37
N TYR A 6 14.63 -7.85 -7.51
CA TYR A 6 14.36 -8.47 -6.21
C TYR A 6 12.94 -9.07 -6.10
N THR A 7 12.14 -9.06 -7.15
CA THR A 7 10.73 -9.52 -7.09
C THR A 7 10.26 -10.07 -8.42
N ALA A 8 9.73 -11.29 -8.42
CA ALA A 8 8.88 -11.79 -9.48
C ALA A 8 7.43 -11.33 -9.22
N GLY A 9 6.83 -10.59 -10.14
CA GLY A 9 5.53 -9.95 -10.00
C GLY A 9 5.57 -8.55 -9.39
N ARG A 10 4.49 -8.14 -8.70
CA ARG A 10 4.39 -6.85 -7.99
C ARG A 10 4.95 -6.96 -6.57
N ARG A 11 5.50 -5.86 -6.05
CA ARG A 11 6.06 -5.76 -4.67
C ARG A 11 4.96 -5.66 -3.62
N GLY A 12 5.20 -6.24 -2.43
CA GLY A 12 4.37 -6.02 -1.23
C GLY A 12 4.79 -4.75 -0.48
N VAL A 13 3.84 -3.84 -0.24
CA VAL A 13 4.09 -2.53 0.40
C VAL A 13 2.92 -2.16 1.35
N GLY A 14 2.30 -0.98 1.20
CA GLY A 14 1.23 -0.45 2.06
C GLY A 14 0.09 -1.40 2.41
N GLY A 15 -0.35 -2.24 1.46
CA GLY A 15 -1.44 -3.21 1.66
C GLY A 15 -1.20 -4.18 2.82
N THR A 16 0.07 -4.47 3.16
CA THR A 16 0.43 -5.40 4.23
C THR A 16 -0.13 -4.97 5.59
N VAL A 17 -0.03 -3.69 5.96
CA VAL A 17 -0.57 -3.20 7.25
C VAL A 17 -2.08 -3.41 7.34
N ILE A 18 -2.78 -3.23 6.21
CA ILE A 18 -4.23 -3.40 6.15
C ILE A 18 -4.58 -4.88 6.30
N VAL A 19 -3.89 -5.77 5.57
CA VAL A 19 -4.05 -7.23 5.73
C VAL A 19 -3.82 -7.64 7.19
N GLU A 20 -2.72 -7.19 7.81
CA GLU A 20 -2.39 -7.50 9.20
C GLU A 20 -3.46 -7.02 10.18
N LYS A 21 -3.97 -5.79 10.01
CA LYS A 21 -5.04 -5.26 10.87
C LYS A 21 -6.35 -6.05 10.71
N ILE A 22 -6.77 -6.28 9.47
CA ILE A 22 -8.05 -6.93 9.18
C ILE A 22 -8.02 -8.39 9.61
N VAL A 23 -7.01 -9.15 9.19
CA VAL A 23 -6.90 -10.58 9.50
C VAL A 23 -6.58 -10.79 10.98
N GLY A 24 -5.78 -9.91 11.60
CA GLY A 24 -5.53 -9.97 13.04
C GLY A 24 -6.81 -9.80 13.87
N ALA A 25 -7.67 -8.86 13.48
CA ALA A 25 -8.98 -8.70 14.14
C ALA A 25 -9.93 -9.88 13.87
N ALA A 26 -9.89 -10.46 12.67
CA ALA A 26 -10.68 -11.65 12.35
C ALA A 26 -10.24 -12.88 13.18
N ALA A 27 -8.93 -13.08 13.33
CA ALA A 27 -8.37 -14.13 14.17
C ALA A 27 -8.78 -13.95 15.64
N GLU A 28 -8.71 -12.71 16.17
CA GLU A 28 -9.19 -12.40 17.52
C GLU A 28 -10.70 -12.66 17.68
N ALA A 29 -11.49 -12.43 16.63
CA ALA A 29 -12.92 -12.74 16.59
C ALA A 29 -13.24 -14.24 16.43
N GLY A 30 -12.21 -15.09 16.32
CA GLY A 30 -12.35 -16.54 16.26
C GLY A 30 -12.46 -17.14 14.86
N TYR A 31 -12.09 -16.40 13.79
CA TYR A 31 -11.90 -17.02 12.47
C TYR A 31 -10.83 -18.12 12.58
N ASP A 32 -11.10 -19.27 11.95
CA ASP A 32 -10.10 -20.31 11.82
C ASP A 32 -9.02 -19.93 10.81
N LEU A 33 -8.01 -20.79 10.66
CA LEU A 33 -6.87 -20.53 9.78
C LEU A 33 -7.27 -20.39 8.31
N ASP A 34 -8.23 -21.19 7.84
CA ASP A 34 -8.63 -21.18 6.44
C ASP A 34 -9.44 -19.91 6.13
N GLN A 35 -10.32 -19.52 7.05
CA GLN A 35 -11.05 -18.25 6.98
C GLN A 35 -10.09 -17.04 7.03
N CYS A 36 -9.05 -17.08 7.87
CA CYS A 36 -8.02 -16.03 7.91
C CYS A 36 -7.23 -15.97 6.60
N ALA A 37 -6.87 -17.12 6.02
CA ALA A 37 -6.16 -17.19 4.75
C ALA A 37 -7.03 -16.69 3.57
N ASP A 38 -8.33 -17.03 3.57
CA ASP A 38 -9.31 -16.51 2.61
C ASP A 38 -9.42 -14.98 2.69
N LEU A 39 -9.58 -14.44 3.90
CA LEU A 39 -9.67 -13.01 4.12
C LEU A 39 -8.36 -12.29 3.74
N ALA A 40 -7.21 -12.86 4.06
CA ALA A 40 -5.91 -12.32 3.65
C ALA A 40 -5.79 -12.22 2.12
N ARG A 41 -6.20 -13.26 1.39
CA ARG A 41 -6.24 -13.25 -0.08
C ARG A 41 -7.17 -12.17 -0.61
N LYS A 42 -8.38 -12.06 -0.06
CA LYS A 42 -9.37 -11.04 -0.43
C LYS A 42 -8.81 -9.62 -0.25
N VAL A 43 -8.30 -9.29 0.94
CA VAL A 43 -7.75 -7.95 1.23
C VAL A 43 -6.54 -7.65 0.34
N SER A 44 -5.68 -8.65 0.11
CA SER A 44 -4.54 -8.52 -0.82
C SER A 44 -5.00 -8.21 -2.24
N GLN A 45 -6.03 -8.90 -2.75
CA GLN A 45 -6.58 -8.65 -4.08
C GLN A 45 -7.30 -7.30 -4.22
N TYR A 46 -7.78 -6.75 -3.11
CA TYR A 46 -8.46 -5.46 -3.04
C TYR A 46 -7.50 -4.28 -2.86
N SER A 47 -6.22 -4.56 -2.57
CA SER A 47 -5.21 -3.54 -2.27
C SER A 47 -4.41 -3.14 -3.51
N ARG A 48 -4.28 -1.83 -3.72
CA ARG A 48 -3.43 -1.24 -4.76
C ARG A 48 -2.62 -0.10 -4.17
N SER A 49 -1.32 -0.07 -4.47
CA SER A 49 -0.38 0.88 -3.88
C SER A 49 0.58 1.48 -4.90
N MET A 50 0.88 2.76 -4.75
CA MET A 50 1.90 3.46 -5.53
C MET A 50 2.67 4.45 -4.64
N GLY A 51 3.99 4.48 -4.77
CA GLY A 51 4.88 5.31 -3.96
C GLY A 51 5.77 6.22 -4.78
N MET A 52 6.38 7.20 -4.14
CA MET A 52 7.40 8.07 -4.72
C MET A 52 8.47 8.42 -3.70
N ALA A 53 9.64 8.79 -4.19
CA ALA A 53 10.76 9.29 -3.41
C ALA A 53 11.25 10.65 -3.94
N LEU A 54 11.58 11.54 -3.01
CA LEU A 54 12.34 12.77 -3.21
C LEU A 54 13.83 12.56 -2.92
N THR A 55 14.16 11.58 -2.06
CA THR A 55 15.54 11.21 -1.75
C THR A 55 15.68 9.69 -1.68
N SER A 56 16.90 9.20 -1.84
CA SER A 56 17.24 7.84 -1.42
C SER A 56 17.36 7.74 0.11
N CYS A 57 17.24 6.53 0.66
CA CYS A 57 17.70 6.26 2.02
C CYS A 57 19.15 5.78 2.06
N VAL A 58 19.73 5.73 3.26
CA VAL A 58 21.08 5.31 3.57
C VAL A 58 21.01 4.15 4.55
N THR A 59 21.41 2.97 4.13
CA THR A 59 21.54 1.86 5.08
C THR A 59 22.76 2.11 5.99
N PRO A 60 22.65 1.88 7.31
CA PRO A 60 23.75 2.11 8.25
C PRO A 60 25.04 1.38 7.88
N SER A 61 24.93 0.20 7.26
CA SER A 61 26.08 -0.59 6.81
C SER A 61 26.77 -0.03 5.56
N LYS A 62 26.02 0.59 4.64
CA LYS A 62 26.57 1.18 3.41
C LYS A 62 27.14 2.58 3.65
N GLY A 63 26.53 3.35 4.55
CA GLY A 63 26.96 4.72 4.89
C GLY A 63 26.85 5.74 3.75
N SER A 64 26.19 5.39 2.65
CA SER A 64 25.92 6.23 1.48
C SER A 64 24.55 5.90 0.87
N PRO A 65 23.95 6.82 0.11
CA PRO A 65 22.65 6.60 -0.55
C PRO A 65 22.60 5.29 -1.34
N ILE A 66 21.48 4.58 -1.29
CA ILE A 66 21.28 3.34 -2.07
C ILE A 66 21.13 3.60 -3.57
N PHE A 67 20.59 4.76 -3.96
CA PHE A 67 20.60 5.28 -5.33
C PHE A 67 20.82 6.81 -5.33
N ASP A 68 21.26 7.35 -6.47
CA ASP A 68 21.38 8.80 -6.67
C ASP A 68 20.13 9.36 -7.33
N LEU A 69 19.67 10.52 -6.87
CA LEU A 69 18.56 11.31 -7.40
C LEU A 69 18.95 12.79 -7.27
N GLY A 70 18.79 13.58 -8.34
CA GLY A 70 19.13 15.01 -8.30
C GLY A 70 18.24 15.83 -7.37
N ASP A 71 18.70 16.99 -6.95
CA ASP A 71 18.00 17.87 -5.99
C ASP A 71 16.59 18.30 -6.47
N ASP A 72 16.37 18.34 -7.79
CA ASP A 72 15.09 18.67 -8.44
C ASP A 72 14.47 17.45 -9.14
N GLU A 73 14.84 16.22 -8.77
CA GLU A 73 14.28 15.00 -9.34
C GLU A 73 13.44 14.21 -8.33
N ILE A 74 12.44 13.49 -8.83
CA ILE A 74 11.62 12.55 -8.08
C ILE A 74 11.61 11.19 -8.75
N GLU A 75 11.55 10.12 -7.96
CA GLU A 75 11.37 8.76 -8.46
C GLU A 75 9.93 8.30 -8.22
N ILE A 76 9.18 8.09 -9.30
CA ILE A 76 7.80 7.60 -9.25
C ILE A 76 7.81 6.07 -9.29
N GLY A 77 7.11 5.45 -8.34
CA GLY A 77 6.98 4.01 -8.21
C GLY A 77 8.12 3.34 -7.46
N ILE A 78 8.86 4.07 -6.61
CA ILE A 78 9.95 3.51 -5.79
C ILE A 78 9.45 2.35 -4.89
N GLY A 79 10.31 1.37 -4.63
CA GLY A 79 10.06 0.34 -3.63
C GLY A 79 10.53 0.73 -2.22
N ILE A 80 10.13 -0.04 -1.21
CA ILE A 80 10.46 0.23 0.21
C ILE A 80 11.92 -0.09 0.58
N HIS A 81 12.68 -0.71 -0.32
CA HIS A 81 14.12 -0.91 -0.17
C HIS A 81 14.91 -0.06 -1.19
N GLY A 82 14.24 0.96 -1.77
CA GLY A 82 14.75 1.81 -2.85
C GLY A 82 15.03 1.08 -4.15
N GLU A 83 14.28 0.01 -4.42
CA GLU A 83 14.24 -0.59 -5.75
C GLU A 83 13.74 0.45 -6.77
N PRO A 84 14.36 0.55 -7.96
CA PRO A 84 13.98 1.52 -8.97
C PRO A 84 12.49 1.56 -9.27
N GLY A 85 12.01 2.76 -9.55
CA GLY A 85 10.62 3.02 -9.87
C GLY A 85 10.27 2.76 -11.33
N GLN A 86 9.11 3.28 -11.73
CA GLN A 86 8.69 3.31 -13.13
C GLN A 86 9.44 4.39 -13.92
N LYS A 87 9.69 5.56 -13.29
CA LYS A 87 10.34 6.69 -13.95
C LYS A 87 10.93 7.68 -12.96
N ARG A 88 11.99 8.35 -13.39
CA ARG A 88 12.49 9.60 -12.81
C ARG A 88 11.95 10.78 -13.59
N MET A 89 11.65 11.87 -12.90
CA MET A 89 11.18 13.10 -13.53
C MET A 89 11.51 14.32 -12.68
N PRO A 90 11.46 15.54 -13.25
CA PRO A 90 11.59 16.75 -12.47
C PRO A 90 10.54 16.84 -11.35
N MET A 91 10.92 17.42 -10.22
CA MET A 91 10.03 17.69 -9.10
C MET A 91 8.91 18.64 -9.54
N THR A 92 7.72 18.37 -9.04
CA THR A 92 6.54 19.20 -9.26
C THR A 92 5.73 19.31 -7.96
N SER A 93 4.58 19.99 -8.02
CA SER A 93 3.71 20.19 -6.87
C SER A 93 3.21 18.87 -6.26
N ALA A 94 2.94 18.91 -4.95
CA ALA A 94 2.33 17.79 -4.24
C ALA A 94 0.99 17.36 -4.88
N ASP A 95 0.25 18.30 -5.47
CA ASP A 95 -1.02 18.03 -6.15
C ASP A 95 -0.83 17.20 -7.42
N GLU A 96 0.14 17.56 -8.25
CA GLU A 96 0.47 16.83 -9.47
C GLU A 96 1.03 15.45 -9.14
N ILE A 97 1.93 15.36 -8.14
CA ILE A 97 2.46 14.08 -7.64
C ILE A 97 1.33 13.19 -7.15
N THR A 98 0.46 13.70 -6.28
CA THR A 98 -0.68 12.93 -5.75
C THR A 98 -1.59 12.46 -6.88
N THR A 99 -1.84 13.32 -7.88
CA THR A 99 -2.64 12.98 -9.06
C THR A 99 -2.01 11.82 -9.84
N MET A 100 -0.70 11.86 -10.06
CA MET A 100 0.02 10.75 -10.71
C MET A 100 -0.10 9.44 -9.92
N LEU A 101 0.14 9.47 -8.60
CA LEU A 101 0.05 8.27 -7.76
C LEU A 101 -1.37 7.71 -7.70
N ALA A 102 -2.38 8.58 -7.53
CA ALA A 102 -3.77 8.17 -7.44
C ALA A 102 -4.27 7.58 -8.77
N ASN A 103 -3.92 8.17 -9.92
CA ASN A 103 -4.31 7.63 -11.22
C ASN A 103 -3.66 6.26 -11.49
N GLU A 104 -2.38 6.09 -11.14
CA GLU A 104 -1.71 4.78 -11.23
C GLU A 104 -2.36 3.69 -10.35
N ILE A 105 -3.13 4.07 -9.33
CA ILE A 105 -3.86 3.13 -8.46
C ILE A 105 -5.27 2.89 -9.02
N ILE A 106 -5.99 3.96 -9.36
CA ILE A 106 -7.40 3.91 -9.75
C ILE A 106 -7.57 3.35 -11.17
N ASP A 107 -6.65 3.70 -12.08
CA ASP A 107 -6.70 3.28 -13.49
C ASP A 107 -5.98 1.94 -13.73
N ASP A 108 -5.43 1.33 -12.67
CA ASP A 108 -4.73 0.05 -12.77
C ASP A 108 -5.71 -1.07 -13.11
N GLY A 109 -5.52 -1.64 -14.30
CA GLY A 109 -6.36 -2.70 -14.82
C GLY A 109 -6.28 -4.03 -14.04
N PRO A 110 -6.99 -5.05 -14.53
CA PRO A 110 -6.94 -6.37 -13.92
C PRO A 110 -5.51 -6.93 -13.92
N TYR A 111 -5.12 -7.55 -12.81
CA TYR A 111 -3.81 -8.20 -12.67
C TYR A 111 -3.97 -9.63 -12.20
N THR A 112 -3.80 -10.58 -13.13
CA THR A 112 -3.74 -12.00 -12.82
C THR A 112 -2.30 -12.43 -12.62
N ARG A 113 -2.05 -13.19 -11.54
CA ARG A 113 -0.74 -13.79 -11.25
C ARG A 113 -0.89 -15.14 -10.56
N THR A 114 0.12 -15.98 -10.73
CA THR A 114 0.28 -17.20 -9.95
C THR A 114 0.95 -16.88 -8.62
N VAL A 115 0.36 -17.32 -7.53
CA VAL A 115 0.96 -17.32 -6.19
C VAL A 115 1.17 -18.76 -5.74
N ARG A 116 2.10 -18.95 -4.81
CA ARG A 116 2.32 -20.25 -4.15
C ARG A 116 1.79 -20.19 -2.72
N GLU A 117 0.97 -21.18 -2.38
CA GLU A 117 0.40 -21.34 -1.04
C GLU A 117 0.74 -22.73 -0.53
N PHE A 118 0.93 -22.88 0.78
CA PHE A 118 1.19 -24.18 1.38
C PHE A 118 -0.14 -24.88 1.68
N ASP A 119 -0.39 -25.99 1.02
CA ASP A 119 -1.53 -26.87 1.31
C ASP A 119 -1.17 -27.76 2.51
N ARG A 120 -1.87 -27.53 3.63
CA ARG A 120 -1.60 -28.22 4.89
C ARG A 120 -2.02 -29.69 4.87
N ASP A 121 -3.07 -30.02 4.13
CA ASP A 121 -3.60 -31.38 4.05
C ASP A 121 -2.70 -32.27 3.20
N ARG A 122 -2.10 -31.69 2.15
CA ARG A 122 -1.16 -32.38 1.27
C ARG A 122 0.30 -32.29 1.71
N GLY A 123 0.64 -31.29 2.53
CA GLY A 123 2.01 -31.03 2.96
C GLY A 123 2.92 -30.52 1.84
N GLU A 124 2.35 -29.85 0.83
CA GLU A 124 3.06 -29.39 -0.35
C GLU A 124 2.68 -27.96 -0.74
N TRP A 125 3.51 -27.33 -1.56
CA TRP A 125 3.19 -26.03 -2.13
C TRP A 125 2.35 -26.21 -3.37
N ILE A 126 1.18 -25.55 -3.40
CA ILE A 126 0.29 -25.51 -4.56
C ILE A 126 0.35 -24.14 -5.23
N GLU A 127 0.11 -24.14 -6.54
CA GLU A 127 -0.05 -22.91 -7.32
C GLU A 127 -1.53 -22.50 -7.32
N LYS A 128 -1.79 -21.22 -7.04
CA LYS A 128 -3.11 -20.60 -7.18
C LYS A 128 -3.03 -19.42 -8.12
N SER A 129 -4.01 -19.30 -9.01
CA SER A 129 -4.19 -18.11 -9.83
C SER A 129 -5.09 -17.13 -9.08
N LEU A 130 -4.61 -15.91 -8.87
CA LEU A 130 -5.38 -14.83 -8.26
C LEU A 130 -5.49 -13.66 -9.24
N THR A 131 -6.65 -13.02 -9.30
CA THR A 131 -6.89 -11.81 -10.11
C THR A 131 -7.29 -10.64 -9.21
N ASP A 132 -6.59 -9.52 -9.36
CA ASP A 132 -6.93 -8.26 -8.72
C ASP A 132 -7.81 -7.46 -9.68
N GLU A 133 -9.10 -7.32 -9.38
CA GLU A 133 -10.06 -6.58 -10.21
C GLU A 133 -9.92 -5.06 -10.03
N PRO A 134 -10.02 -4.26 -11.10
CA PRO A 134 -9.82 -2.81 -11.05
C PRO A 134 -10.84 -2.14 -10.13
N LEU A 135 -10.46 -1.00 -9.54
CA LEU A 135 -11.41 -0.15 -8.81
C LEU A 135 -12.46 0.41 -9.78
N GLN A 136 -13.70 0.50 -9.32
CA GLN A 136 -14.83 0.99 -10.10
C GLN A 136 -15.53 2.14 -9.39
N SER A 137 -16.20 2.99 -10.17
CA SER A 137 -17.09 4.00 -9.60
C SER A 137 -18.16 3.32 -8.73
N GLY A 138 -18.30 3.78 -7.49
CA GLY A 138 -19.18 3.23 -6.47
C GLY A 138 -18.44 2.34 -5.45
N ASP A 139 -17.19 1.93 -5.72
CA ASP A 139 -16.39 1.19 -4.74
C ASP A 139 -16.02 2.09 -3.56
N GLU A 140 -16.29 1.61 -2.35
CA GLU A 140 -15.82 2.23 -1.12
C GLU A 140 -14.38 1.78 -0.84
N VAL A 141 -13.54 2.69 -0.30
CA VAL A 141 -12.13 2.39 -0.04
C VAL A 141 -11.66 2.83 1.34
N ILE A 142 -10.70 2.08 1.89
CA ILE A 142 -9.80 2.54 2.95
C ILE A 142 -8.60 3.20 2.28
N ALA A 143 -8.35 4.47 2.60
CA ALA A 143 -7.21 5.22 2.07
C ALA A 143 -6.05 5.28 3.07
N PHE A 144 -4.89 4.77 2.68
CA PHE A 144 -3.69 4.80 3.49
C PHE A 144 -2.62 5.67 2.83
N VAL A 145 -2.35 6.84 3.43
CA VAL A 145 -1.30 7.78 3.01
C VAL A 145 -0.11 7.64 3.94
N ASN A 146 0.95 7.05 3.42
CA ASN A 146 2.09 6.60 4.19
C ASN A 146 3.32 7.48 3.95
N SER A 147 4.05 7.81 5.01
CA SER A 147 5.41 8.37 4.88
C SER A 147 6.43 7.26 4.68
N MET A 148 7.37 7.47 3.77
CA MET A 148 8.53 6.60 3.59
C MET A 148 9.60 6.82 4.68
N GLY A 149 9.36 7.73 5.62
CA GLY A 149 10.21 7.98 6.80
C GLY A 149 10.52 9.45 6.98
N GLY A 150 11.10 10.07 5.97
CA GLY A 150 11.58 11.46 6.01
C GLY A 150 10.52 12.52 5.71
N THR A 151 9.30 12.15 5.31
CA THR A 151 8.24 13.12 4.98
C THR A 151 7.45 13.55 6.23
N PRO A 152 7.36 14.87 6.51
CA PRO A 152 6.56 15.40 7.61
C PRO A 152 5.08 15.03 7.53
N VAL A 153 4.46 14.77 8.69
CA VAL A 153 3.02 14.43 8.77
C VAL A 153 2.14 15.54 8.18
N SER A 154 2.52 16.81 8.33
CA SER A 154 1.80 17.95 7.74
C SER A 154 1.71 17.87 6.21
N GLU A 155 2.75 17.37 5.54
CA GLU A 155 2.76 17.21 4.09
C GLU A 155 1.87 16.04 3.65
N LEU A 156 1.81 14.96 4.45
CA LEU A 156 0.90 13.84 4.17
C LEU A 156 -0.57 14.27 4.14
N TYR A 157 -0.96 15.26 4.94
CA TYR A 157 -2.32 15.81 4.89
C TYR A 157 -2.59 16.59 3.59
N ALA A 158 -1.58 17.20 2.96
CA ALA A 158 -1.73 17.82 1.65
C ALA A 158 -1.95 16.74 0.56
N VAL A 159 -1.22 15.63 0.64
CA VAL A 159 -1.43 14.44 -0.21
C VAL A 159 -2.83 13.88 0.00
N TYR A 160 -3.25 13.66 1.25
CA TYR A 160 -4.58 13.15 1.56
C TYR A 160 -5.70 14.07 1.05
N ARG A 161 -5.57 15.40 1.21
CA ARG A 161 -6.53 16.37 0.69
C ARG A 161 -6.73 16.20 -0.82
N LYS A 162 -5.63 16.12 -1.59
CA LYS A 162 -5.73 15.96 -3.05
C LYS A 162 -6.26 14.57 -3.43
N LEU A 163 -5.85 13.52 -2.72
CA LEU A 163 -6.37 12.17 -2.92
C LEU A 163 -7.89 12.12 -2.71
N ALA A 164 -8.40 12.72 -1.62
CA ALA A 164 -9.82 12.77 -1.32
C ALA A 164 -10.62 13.51 -2.40
N GLN A 165 -10.07 14.60 -2.95
CA GLN A 165 -10.67 15.30 -4.08
C GLN A 165 -10.79 14.39 -5.30
N ILE A 166 -9.70 13.70 -5.69
CA ILE A 166 -9.69 12.80 -6.85
C ILE A 166 -10.67 11.64 -6.64
N CYS A 167 -10.64 10.99 -5.47
CA CYS A 167 -11.58 9.93 -5.11
C CYS A 167 -13.05 10.40 -5.23
N GLY A 168 -13.36 11.62 -4.78
CA GLY A 168 -14.68 12.22 -4.95
C GLY A 168 -15.07 12.43 -6.41
N GLU A 169 -14.18 12.98 -7.23
CA GLU A 169 -14.39 13.18 -8.68
C GLU A 169 -14.58 11.85 -9.43
N ARG A 170 -13.94 10.77 -8.96
CA ARG A 170 -14.03 9.41 -9.52
C ARG A 170 -15.17 8.57 -8.94
N ASN A 171 -15.97 9.12 -8.01
CA ASN A 171 -17.02 8.42 -7.27
C ASN A 171 -16.51 7.16 -6.55
N ILE A 172 -15.35 7.25 -5.90
CA ILE A 172 -14.73 6.18 -5.10
C ILE A 172 -14.65 6.70 -3.65
N PRO A 173 -15.74 6.64 -2.86
CA PRO A 173 -15.77 7.23 -1.53
C PRO A 173 -14.73 6.61 -0.58
N ILE A 174 -13.95 7.48 0.07
CA ILE A 174 -13.04 7.07 1.14
C ILE A 174 -13.83 6.94 2.45
N VAL A 175 -14.02 5.72 2.92
CA VAL A 175 -14.83 5.42 4.12
C VAL A 175 -14.00 5.32 5.39
N ARG A 176 -12.71 5.00 5.29
CA ARG A 176 -11.75 5.03 6.39
C ARG A 176 -10.39 5.52 5.88
N ASN A 177 -9.55 6.02 6.77
CA ASN A 177 -8.20 6.41 6.40
C ASN A 177 -7.17 6.12 7.48
N LEU A 178 -5.91 6.03 7.04
CA LEU A 178 -4.73 5.95 7.88
C LEU A 178 -3.67 6.89 7.30
N ILE A 179 -3.12 7.80 8.11
CA ILE A 179 -2.15 8.81 7.65
C ILE A 179 -0.96 8.82 8.61
N GLY A 180 0.25 8.55 8.11
CA GLY A 180 1.46 8.54 8.95
C GLY A 180 2.57 7.59 8.48
N PRO A 181 3.64 7.44 9.27
CA PRO A 181 4.78 6.58 8.94
C PRO A 181 4.57 5.14 9.44
N TYR A 182 3.83 4.32 8.70
CA TYR A 182 3.54 2.92 9.09
C TYR A 182 4.39 1.89 8.35
N ILE A 183 4.76 2.15 7.09
CA ILE A 183 5.74 1.36 6.32
C ILE A 183 6.82 2.30 5.78
N THR A 184 7.93 2.42 6.50
CA THR A 184 9.03 3.32 6.14
C THR A 184 10.12 2.61 5.36
N SER A 185 10.92 3.39 4.62
CA SER A 185 12.23 3.02 4.09
C SER A 185 13.30 3.89 4.75
N LEU A 186 13.61 3.57 6.02
CA LEU A 186 14.53 4.34 6.86
C LEU A 186 14.14 5.83 6.87
N GLU A 187 15.03 6.73 6.46
CA GLU A 187 14.84 8.19 6.41
C GLU A 187 14.44 8.71 5.02
N MET A 188 14.07 7.84 4.08
CA MET A 188 13.64 8.21 2.72
C MET A 188 12.56 9.30 2.76
N GLN A 189 12.83 10.44 2.12
CA GLN A 189 11.80 11.45 1.89
C GLN A 189 10.94 10.99 0.73
N GLY A 190 9.65 10.86 0.96
CA GLY A 190 8.71 10.28 0.01
C GLY A 190 7.44 9.82 0.69
N CYS A 191 6.44 9.50 -0.12
CA CYS A 191 5.18 8.97 0.36
C CYS A 191 4.67 7.84 -0.52
N SER A 192 3.74 7.06 0.01
CA SER A 192 2.94 6.12 -0.78
C SER A 192 1.46 6.26 -0.46
N ILE A 193 0.65 5.98 -1.47
CA ILE A 193 -0.80 5.89 -1.36
C ILE A 193 -1.15 4.42 -1.53
N THR A 194 -2.03 3.92 -0.68
CA THR A 194 -2.69 2.63 -0.83
C THR A 194 -4.19 2.84 -0.76
N LEU A 195 -4.92 2.30 -1.73
CA LEU A 195 -6.37 2.17 -1.67
C LEU A 195 -6.71 0.69 -1.55
N VAL A 196 -7.52 0.36 -0.55
CA VAL A 196 -8.05 -0.99 -0.35
C VAL A 196 -9.56 -0.91 -0.50
N LYS A 197 -10.11 -1.61 -1.50
CA LYS A 197 -11.58 -1.75 -1.63
C LYS A 197 -12.14 -2.32 -0.32
N ALA A 198 -13.22 -1.73 0.16
CA ALA A 198 -13.86 -2.08 1.40
C ALA A 198 -15.24 -2.68 1.14
N ASP A 199 -15.58 -3.71 1.90
CA ASP A 199 -16.93 -4.20 2.08
C ASP A 199 -17.23 -4.35 3.57
N ASP A 200 -18.46 -4.76 3.91
CA ASP A 200 -18.92 -4.84 5.30
C ASP A 200 -18.00 -5.70 6.19
N GLU A 201 -17.48 -6.81 5.65
CA GLU A 201 -16.57 -7.70 6.39
C GLU A 201 -15.23 -7.00 6.68
N ILE A 202 -14.65 -6.33 5.69
CA ILE A 202 -13.40 -5.57 5.87
C ILE A 202 -13.62 -4.41 6.85
N LEU A 203 -14.74 -3.69 6.75
CA LEU A 203 -15.01 -2.56 7.64
C LEU A 203 -15.28 -3.00 9.08
N GLN A 204 -15.99 -4.12 9.28
CA GLN A 204 -16.18 -4.72 10.60
C GLN A 204 -14.83 -4.97 11.30
N PHE A 205 -13.88 -5.57 10.60
CA PHE A 205 -12.57 -5.90 11.17
C PHE A 205 -11.61 -4.70 11.22
N TRP A 206 -11.81 -3.68 10.39
CA TRP A 206 -11.10 -2.41 10.52
C TRP A 206 -11.49 -1.73 11.84
N ASP A 207 -12.80 -1.58 12.09
CA ASP A 207 -13.34 -0.87 13.25
C ASP A 207 -13.17 -1.65 14.56
N ALA A 208 -12.89 -2.96 14.49
CA ALA A 208 -12.59 -3.77 15.66
C ALA A 208 -11.38 -3.23 16.46
N PRO A 209 -11.39 -3.33 17.81
CA PRO A 209 -10.32 -2.84 18.67
C PRO A 209 -8.93 -3.35 18.27
N VAL A 210 -7.92 -2.52 18.49
CA VAL A 210 -6.51 -2.88 18.31
C VAL A 210 -5.66 -2.17 19.36
N ASN A 211 -4.71 -2.91 19.95
CA ASN A 211 -3.77 -2.38 20.93
C ASN A 211 -2.34 -2.84 20.64
N THR A 212 -1.73 -2.26 19.62
CA THR A 212 -0.32 -2.49 19.28
C THR A 212 0.47 -1.20 19.43
N PRO A 213 1.82 -1.25 19.43
CA PRO A 213 2.64 -0.04 19.41
C PRO A 213 2.40 0.85 18.18
N GLY A 214 1.99 0.26 17.05
CA GLY A 214 1.79 0.97 15.78
C GLY A 214 0.34 1.37 15.49
N LEU A 215 -0.65 0.62 15.97
CA LEU A 215 -2.08 0.90 15.77
C LEU A 215 -2.82 0.77 17.11
N ARG A 216 -3.60 1.79 17.48
CA ARG A 216 -4.36 1.79 18.74
C ARG A 216 -5.70 2.52 18.62
N TRP A 217 -6.80 1.79 18.77
CA TRP A 217 -8.15 2.34 18.91
C TRP A 217 -9.11 1.30 19.51
N GLY A 218 -10.28 1.77 19.99
CA GLY A 218 -11.30 0.90 20.59
C GLY A 218 -10.90 0.31 21.94
N VAL A 219 -9.90 0.91 22.61
CA VAL A 219 -9.36 0.53 23.92
C VAL A 219 -9.97 1.36 25.05
#